data_AF-A0A623TF42-F1
#
_entry.id   AF-A0A623TF42-F1
#
_cell.length_a   1.000
_cell.length_b   1.000
_cell.length_c   1.000
_cell.angle_alpha   90.00
_cell.angle_beta   90.00
_cell.angle_gamma   90.00
#
_symmetry.space_group_name_H-M   'P 1'
#
loop_
_entity.id
_entity.type
_entity.pdbx_description
1 polymer ?
#
loop_
_entity_poly.entity_id
_entity_poly.type
_entity_poly.pdbx_seq_one_letter_code
_entity_poly.pdbx_strand_id
1 'polypeptide(L)' 'MNIWEQIFSKKEWGKYPSENVIRFIARNFYNVQDRSKINILELGFGTGANLWFCAKEGFSVSGIEWSKTGLERFKA' A
#
# COMPACT_ATOMS: atom_id res chain seq x y z
N MET A 1 -21.40 -7.75 12.55
CA MET A 1 -21.26 -7.54 11.09
C MET A 1 -20.17 -6.49 10.91
N ASN A 2 -19.02 -6.88 10.34
CA ASN A 2 -17.80 -6.06 10.35
C ASN A 2 -17.93 -4.85 9.41
N ILE A 3 -17.87 -3.63 9.95
CA ILE A 3 -17.92 -2.35 9.21
C ILE A 3 -16.99 -2.36 7.98
N TRP A 4 -15.81 -2.97 8.12
CA TRP A 4 -14.83 -3.07 7.04
C TRP A 4 -15.31 -3.89 5.84
N GLU A 5 -16.04 -4.99 6.06
CA GLU A 5 -16.57 -5.80 4.94
C GLU A 5 -17.63 -5.03 4.14
N GLN A 6 -18.48 -4.25 4.82
CA GLN A 6 -19.47 -3.39 4.15
C GLN A 6 -18.81 -2.27 3.35
N ILE A 7 -17.72 -1.72 3.84
CA ILE A 7 -16.96 -0.67 3.17
C ILE A 7 -16.27 -1.21 1.91
N PHE A 8 -15.56 -2.35 2.01
CA PHE A 8 -14.88 -2.95 0.86
C PHE A 8 -15.87 -3.42 -0.21
N SER A 9 -17.02 -4.00 0.17
CA SER A 9 -18.01 -4.49 -0.81
C SER A 9 -18.67 -3.39 -1.66
N LYS A 10 -18.73 -2.14 -1.19
CA LYS A 10 -19.50 -1.06 -1.84
C LYS A 10 -18.69 -0.04 -2.65
N LYS A 11 -17.37 0.02 -2.49
CA LYS A 11 -16.51 0.97 -3.22
C LYS A 11 -15.32 0.28 -3.88
N GLU A 12 -15.12 0.56 -5.17
CA GLU A 12 -13.79 0.46 -5.77
C GLU A 12 -13.01 1.73 -5.39
N TRP A 13 -11.94 1.57 -4.62
CA TRP A 13 -11.04 2.65 -4.25
C TRP A 13 -9.59 2.14 -4.23
N GLY A 14 -8.62 3.05 -4.15
CA GLY A 14 -7.22 2.65 -3.96
C GLY A 14 -6.66 1.82 -5.12
N LYS A 15 -6.86 2.27 -6.37
CA LYS A 15 -6.16 1.73 -7.54
C LYS A 15 -4.74 2.29 -7.68
N TYR A 16 -4.50 3.46 -7.11
CA TYR A 16 -3.20 4.13 -7.09
C TYR A 16 -3.03 4.93 -5.79
N PRO A 17 -1.80 5.14 -5.30
CA PRO A 17 -1.54 6.00 -4.14
C PRO A 17 -2.04 7.44 -4.36
N SER A 18 -2.29 8.13 -3.24
CA SER A 18 -2.49 9.58 -3.29
C SER A 18 -1.20 10.31 -3.70
N GLU A 19 -1.34 11.47 -4.33
CA GLU A 19 -0.19 12.32 -4.71
C GLU A 19 0.73 12.64 -3.51
N ASN A 20 0.14 12.85 -2.34
CA ASN A 20 0.90 13.14 -1.12
C ASN A 20 1.85 12.00 -0.74
N VAL A 21 1.43 10.74 -0.88
CA VAL A 21 2.27 9.57 -0.61
C VAL A 21 3.40 9.49 -1.63
N ILE A 22 3.09 9.68 -2.91
CA ILE A 22 4.08 9.66 -4.00
C ILE A 22 5.15 10.73 -3.76
N ARG A 23 4.73 11.97 -3.49
CA ARG A 23 5.64 13.09 -3.21
C ARG A 23 6.47 12.86 -1.95
N PHE A 24 5.87 12.26 -0.92
CA PHE A 24 6.60 11.90 0.30
C PHE A 24 7.71 10.89 0.00
N ILE A 25 7.40 9.81 -0.73
CA ILE A 25 8.39 8.79 -1.08
C ILE A 25 9.49 9.39 -1.96
N ALA A 26 9.11 10.10 -3.02
CA ALA A 26 10.03 10.68 -3.99
C ALA A 26 11.02 11.65 -3.32
N ARG A 27 10.51 12.58 -2.51
CA ARG A 27 11.35 13.60 -1.85
C ARG A 27 12.37 13.00 -0.90
N ASN A 28 12.02 11.93 -0.19
CA ASN A 28 12.85 11.39 0.89
C ASN A 28 13.81 10.29 0.40
N PHE A 29 13.41 9.50 -0.61
CA PHE A 29 14.08 8.22 -0.87
C PHE A 29 14.55 8.02 -2.32
N TYR A 30 14.22 8.91 -3.26
CA TYR A 30 14.63 8.69 -4.66
C TYR A 30 16.12 8.87 -4.92
N ASN A 31 16.81 9.66 -4.08
CA ASN A 31 18.25 9.87 -4.14
C ASN A 31 19.06 8.75 -3.47
N VAL A 32 18.39 7.74 -2.90
CA VAL A 32 19.07 6.59 -2.31
C VAL A 32 19.57 5.69 -3.44
N GLN A 33 20.86 5.33 -3.39
CA GLN A 33 21.51 4.51 -4.41
C GLN A 33 20.93 3.10 -4.51
N ASP A 34 20.62 2.48 -3.37
CA ASP A 34 20.03 1.14 -3.28
C ASP A 34 18.74 1.18 -2.46
N ARG A 35 17.61 1.28 -3.17
CA ARG A 35 16.27 1.41 -2.58
C ARG A 35 15.80 0.13 -1.89
N SER A 36 16.35 -1.03 -2.24
CA SER A 36 15.98 -2.31 -1.63
C SER A 36 16.32 -2.37 -0.13
N LYS A 37 17.25 -1.53 0.33
CA LYS A 37 17.63 -1.40 1.74
C LYS A 37 16.66 -0.56 2.57
N ILE A 38 15.72 0.13 1.93
CA ILE A 38 14.69 0.89 2.63
C ILE A 38 13.48 -0.02 2.83
N ASN A 39 13.13 -0.23 4.10
CA ASN A 39 12.01 -1.08 4.50
C ASN A 39 10.78 -0.21 4.80
N ILE A 40 9.68 -0.46 4.11
CA ILE A 40 8.42 0.26 4.26
C ILE A 40 7.37 -0.69 4.84
N LEU A 41 6.79 -0.31 5.98
CA LEU A 41 5.68 -1.03 6.61
C LEU A 41 4.39 -0.24 6.45
N GLU A 42 3.35 -0.85 5.89
CA GLU A 42 2.00 -0.28 5.85
C GLU A 42 1.05 -1.03 6.80
N LEU A 43 0.45 -0.29 7.73
CA LEU A 43 -0.57 -0.81 8.64
C LEU A 43 -1.95 -0.46 8.09
N GLY A 44 -2.81 -1.47 7.90
CA GLY A 44 -4.10 -1.31 7.24
C GLY A 44 -3.94 -1.03 5.74
N PHE A 45 -3.20 -1.88 5.03
CA PHE A 45 -2.89 -1.64 3.61
C PHE A 45 -4.10 -1.74 2.68
N GLY A 46 -5.24 -2.28 3.14
CA GLY A 46 -6.46 -2.40 2.38
C GLY A 46 -6.24 -3.20 1.09
N THR A 47 -6.42 -2.53 -0.06
CA THR A 47 -6.19 -3.12 -1.39
C THR A 47 -4.72 -3.06 -1.85
N GLY A 48 -3.84 -2.45 -1.06
CA GLY A 48 -2.38 -2.49 -1.24
C GLY A 48 -1.81 -1.57 -2.32
N ALA A 49 -2.51 -0.51 -2.72
CA ALA A 49 -1.99 0.43 -3.73
C ALA A 49 -0.65 1.08 -3.35
N ASN A 50 -0.48 1.47 -2.08
CA ASN A 50 0.77 2.09 -1.61
C ASN A 50 1.90 1.06 -1.57
N LEU A 51 1.66 -0.14 -1.05
CA LEU A 51 2.62 -1.25 -1.08
C LEU A 51 3.04 -1.62 -2.51
N TRP A 52 2.08 -1.76 -3.43
CA TRP A 52 2.36 -2.07 -4.83
C TRP A 52 3.25 -0.99 -5.47
N PHE A 53 2.91 0.28 -5.26
CA PHE A 53 3.71 1.39 -5.77
C PHE A 53 5.13 1.37 -5.20
N CYS A 54 5.27 1.21 -3.87
CA CYS A 54 6.58 1.19 -3.24
C CYS A 54 7.42 -0.01 -3.69
N ALA A 55 6.82 -1.20 -3.82
CA ALA A 55 7.51 -2.37 -4.35
C ALA A 55 7.99 -2.14 -5.79
N LYS A 56 7.15 -1.54 -6.63
CA LYS A 56 7.47 -1.22 -8.03
C LYS A 56 8.63 -0.21 -8.15
N GLU A 57 8.74 0.73 -7.22
CA GLU A 57 9.84 1.70 -7.15
C GLU A 57 11.16 1.12 -6.60
N GLY A 58 11.17 -0.18 -6.23
CA GLY A 58 12.34 -0.92 -5.80
C GLY A 58 12.57 -0.96 -4.29
N PHE A 59 11.58 -0.57 -3.48
CA PHE A 59 11.66 -0.64 -2.02
C PHE A 59 11.30 -2.02 -1.49
N SER A 60 11.86 -2.39 -0.34
CA SER A 60 11.41 -3.56 0.41
C SER A 60 10.14 -3.20 1.18
N VAL A 61 9.06 -3.95 0.97
CA VAL A 61 7.74 -3.63 1.53
C VAL A 61 7.21 -4.74 2.43
N SER A 62 6.43 -4.36 3.43
CA SER A 62 5.72 -5.25 4.33
C SER A 62 4.39 -4.63 4.73
N GLY A 63 3.37 -5.44 5.02
CA GLY A 63 2.03 -4.94 5.30
C GLY A 63 1.30 -5.78 6.33
N ILE A 64 0.48 -5.11 7.15
CA ILE A 64 -0.47 -5.76 8.06
C ILE A 64 -1.87 -5.30 7.68
N GLU A 65 -2.80 -6.22 7.47
CA GLU A 65 -4.21 -5.93 7.20
C GLU A 65 -5.09 -6.84 8.05
N TRP A 66 -6.09 -6.25 8.71
CA TRP A 66 -7.01 -6.97 9.59
C TRP A 66 -8.23 -7.52 8.84
N SER A 67 -8.64 -6.85 7.77
CA SER A 67 -9.76 -7.24 6.92
C SER A 67 -9.37 -8.40 5.99
N LYS A 68 -10.05 -9.54 6.15
CA LYS A 68 -9.92 -10.67 5.21
C LYS A 68 -10.25 -10.25 3.77
N THR A 69 -11.29 -9.44 3.57
CA THR A 69 -11.66 -8.92 2.25
C THR A 69 -10.59 -8.01 1.65
N GLY A 70 -9.89 -7.22 2.48
CA GLY A 70 -8.76 -6.40 2.02
C GLY A 70 -7.62 -7.27 1.50
N LEU A 71 -7.25 -8.28 2.28
CA LEU A 71 -6.22 -9.26 1.90
C LEU A 71 -6.59 -10.03 0.62
N GLU A 72 -7.84 -10.45 0.46
CA GLU A 72 -8.30 -11.14 -0.75
C GLU A 72 -8.20 -10.25 -1.99
N ARG A 73 -8.62 -8.98 -1.88
CA ARG A 73 -8.53 -8.02 -2.99
C ARG A 73 -7.10 -7.66 -3.37
N PHE A 74 -6.16 -7.71 -2.42
CA PHE A 74 -4.75 -7.49 -2.70
C PHE A 74 -4.11 -8.63 -3.52
N LYS A 75 -4.62 -9.86 -3.38
CA LYS A 75 -4.09 -11.04 -4.09
C LYS A 75 -4.67 -11.23 -5.50
N ALA A 76 -5.82 -10.63 -5.78
CA ALA A 76 -6.55 -10.75 -7.04
C ALA A 76 -5.92 -9.89 -8.14
#